data_AF-A0A6I8NMI6-F1
#
_entry.id   AF-A0A6I8NMI6-F1
#
_cell.length_a   1.000
_cell.length_b   1.000
_cell.length_c   1.000
_cell.angle_alpha   90.00
_cell.angle_beta   90.00
_cell.angle_gamma   90.00
#
_symmetry.space_group_name_H-M   'P 1'
#
loop_
_entity.id
_entity.type
_entity.pdbx_description
1 polymer ?
#
loop_
_entity_poly.entity_id
_entity_poly.type
_entity_poly.pdbx_seq_one_letter_code
_entity_poly.pdbx_strand_id
1 'polypeptide(L)' 'MSSKMSSGSDIGQARRAVEQLRMEAGIDRVKVSKAAGELLQFCLEHAKSDPFLMGIPAAINPFKEKKPCTIL' A
#
# COMPACT_ATOMS: atom_id res chain seq x y z
N MET A 1 1.72 -48.46 13.82
CA MET A 1 2.32 -47.38 13.01
C MET A 1 2.53 -46.18 13.93
N SER A 2 3.72 -46.09 14.56
CA SER A 2 4.04 -44.97 15.46
C SER A 2 4.57 -43.81 14.61
N SER A 3 3.73 -42.79 14.43
CA SER A 3 4.11 -41.55 13.75
C SER A 3 5.11 -40.81 14.63
N LYS A 4 6.39 -40.91 14.25
CA LYS A 4 7.51 -40.18 14.81
C LYS A 4 7.25 -38.68 14.62
N MET A 5 6.69 -38.01 15.62
CA MET A 5 6.52 -36.56 15.61
C MET A 5 7.92 -35.93 15.56
N SER A 6 8.20 -35.14 14.54
CA SER A 6 9.44 -34.36 14.40
C SER A 6 9.40 -33.15 15.35
N SER A 7 9.36 -33.42 16.66
CA SER A 7 9.19 -32.42 17.72
C SER A 7 10.26 -31.31 17.73
N GLY A 8 11.41 -31.51 17.09
CA GLY A 8 12.47 -30.51 16.97
C GLY A 8 12.20 -29.38 15.96
N SER A 9 11.44 -29.64 14.88
CA SER A 9 11.17 -28.63 13.84
C SER A 9 10.13 -27.61 14.31
N ASP A 10 9.12 -28.11 15.02
CA ASP A 10 7.97 -27.33 15.52
C ASP A 10 8.39 -26.36 16.63
N ILE A 11 9.21 -26.84 17.59
CA ILE A 11 9.74 -26.00 18.67
C ILE A 11 10.67 -24.91 18.14
N GLY A 12 11.51 -25.23 17.15
CA GLY A 12 12.40 -24.25 16.52
C GLY A 12 11.63 -23.16 15.77
N GLN A 13 10.56 -23.54 15.07
CA GLN A 13 9.67 -22.60 14.41
C GLN A 13 8.89 -21.73 15.40
N ALA A 14 8.37 -22.32 16.47
CA ALA A 14 7.66 -21.59 17.52
C ALA A 14 8.56 -20.55 18.20
N ARG A 15 9.82 -20.89 18.47
CA ARG A 15 10.80 -19.93 19.04
C ARG A 15 11.02 -18.73 18.12
N ARG A 16 11.26 -18.98 16.82
CA ARG A 16 11.41 -17.90 15.83
C ARG A 16 10.16 -17.02 15.74
N ALA A 17 8.97 -17.62 15.79
CA ALA A 17 7.71 -16.87 15.79
C ALA A 17 7.57 -15.99 17.04
N VAL A 18 7.93 -16.49 18.23
CA VAL A 18 7.92 -15.70 19.47
C VAL A 18 8.91 -14.55 19.41
N GLU A 19 10.10 -14.76 18.88
CA GLU A 19 11.09 -13.70 18.68
C GLU A 19 10.57 -12.61 17.74
N GLN A 20 9.94 -13.00 16.63
CA GLN A 20 9.29 -12.07 15.69
C GLN A 20 8.18 -11.25 16.36
N LEU A 21 7.27 -11.91 17.07
CA LEU A 21 6.14 -11.25 17.74
C LEU A 21 6.61 -10.27 18.82
N ARG A 22 7.71 -10.58 19.53
CA ARG A 22 8.30 -9.66 20.51
C ARG A 22 8.83 -8.40 19.85
N MET A 23 9.46 -8.52 18.68
CA MET A 23 9.91 -7.36 17.90
C MET A 23 8.71 -6.52 17.42
N GLU A 24 7.67 -7.15 16.87
CA GLU A 24 6.46 -6.46 16.38
C GLU A 24 5.63 -5.80 17.49
N ALA A 25 5.61 -6.42 18.67
CA ALA A 25 4.97 -5.84 19.85
C ALA A 25 5.65 -4.54 20.28
N GLY A 26 6.99 -4.47 20.16
CA GLY A 26 7.82 -3.32 20.48
C GLY A 26 7.77 -2.17 19.46
N ILE A 27 7.01 -2.28 18.38
CA ILE A 27 6.84 -1.19 17.40
C ILE A 27 5.98 -0.07 18.02
N ASP A 28 6.52 1.14 18.03
CA ASP A 28 5.79 2.34 18.43
C ASP A 28 4.65 2.65 17.43
N ARG A 29 3.43 2.75 17.96
CA ARG A 29 2.23 3.00 17.17
C ARG A 29 1.74 4.43 17.37
N VAL A 30 1.30 5.06 16.29
CA VAL A 30 0.59 6.35 16.34
C VAL A 30 -0.91 6.13 16.52
N LYS A 31 -1.61 7.14 17.04
CA LYS A 31 -3.08 7.12 17.12
C LYS A 31 -3.68 7.04 15.72
N VAL A 32 -4.70 6.19 15.56
CA VAL A 32 -5.44 6.05 14.29
C VAL A 32 -6.01 7.40 13.84
N SER A 33 -6.53 8.22 14.76
CA SER A 33 -7.04 9.55 14.43
C SER A 33 -5.97 10.49 13.84
N LYS A 34 -4.72 10.40 14.32
CA LYS A 34 -3.60 11.16 13.80
C LYS A 34 -3.23 10.69 12.39
N ALA A 35 -3.02 9.38 12.23
CA ALA A 35 -2.68 8.79 10.92
C ALA A 35 -3.76 9.07 9.87
N ALA A 36 -5.04 8.97 10.23
CA ALA A 36 -6.15 9.30 9.35
C ALA A 36 -6.15 10.78 8.94
N GLY A 37 -5.82 11.69 9.87
CA GLY A 37 -5.67 13.11 9.58
C GLY A 37 -4.52 13.40 8.61
N GLU A 38 -3.37 12.75 8.81
CA GLU A 38 -2.21 12.88 7.93
C GLU A 38 -2.51 12.36 6.51
N LEU A 39 -3.20 11.21 6.40
CA LEU A 39 -3.65 10.67 5.11
C LEU A 39 -4.61 11.62 4.41
N LEU A 40 -5.60 12.16 5.12
CA LEU A 40 -6.54 13.13 4.57
C LEU A 40 -5.82 14.38 4.06
N GLN A 41 -4.91 14.93 4.86
CA GLN A 41 -4.13 16.11 4.51
C GLN A 41 -3.31 15.87 3.23
N PHE A 42 -2.61 14.73 3.15
CA PHE A 42 -1.85 14.35 1.97
C PHE A 42 -2.74 14.27 0.73
N CYS A 43 -3.91 13.62 0.84
CA CYS A 43 -4.86 13.52 -0.27
C CYS A 43 -5.38 14.91 -0.71
N LEU A 44 -5.72 15.79 0.22
CA LEU A 44 -6.22 17.13 -0.10
C LEU A 44 -5.16 18.01 -0.79
N GLU A 45 -3.91 17.91 -0.36
CA GLU A 45 -2.80 18.64 -0.97
C GLU A 45 -2.55 18.21 -2.41
N HIS A 46 -2.65 16.92 -2.70
CA HIS A 46 -2.35 16.34 -4.02
C HIS A 46 -3.59 16.20 -4.91
N ALA A 47 -4.79 16.39 -4.37
CA ALA A 47 -6.04 16.25 -5.11
C ALA A 47 -6.07 17.09 -6.38
N LYS A 48 -5.56 18.33 -6.32
CA LYS A 48 -5.55 19.27 -7.46
C LYS A 48 -4.64 18.82 -8.60
N SER A 49 -3.59 18.07 -8.28
CA SER A 49 -2.62 17.56 -9.26
C SER A 49 -3.00 16.20 -9.81
N ASP A 50 -4.00 15.52 -9.25
CA ASP A 50 -4.45 14.21 -9.70
C ASP A 50 -5.33 14.34 -10.96
N PRO A 51 -4.85 13.87 -12.14
CA PRO A 51 -5.59 13.94 -13.39
C PRO A 51 -6.89 13.14 -13.40
N PHE A 52 -6.98 12.08 -12.59
CA PHE A 52 -8.16 11.22 -12.51
C PHE A 52 -9.23 11.80 -11.56
N LEU A 53 -8.81 12.57 -10.56
CA LEU A 53 -9.72 13.20 -9.62
C LEU A 53 -10.31 14.51 -10.16
N MET A 54 -9.46 15.43 -10.61
CA MET A 54 -9.90 16.74 -11.09
C MET A 54 -10.19 16.79 -12.59
N GLY A 55 -9.77 15.75 -13.32
CA GLY A 55 -9.76 15.77 -14.77
C GLY A 55 -8.62 16.64 -15.31
N ILE A 56 -8.24 16.36 -16.56
CA ILE A 56 -7.31 17.19 -17.32
C ILE A 56 -7.94 17.62 -18.64
N PRO A 57 -7.61 18.82 -19.16
CA PRO A 57 -8.01 19.21 -20.50
C PRO A 57 -7.58 18.17 -21.52
N ALA A 58 -8.44 17.88 -22.49
CA ALA A 58 -8.14 16.89 -23.51
C ALA A 58 -6.82 17.19 -24.27
N ALA A 59 -6.44 18.46 -24.42
CA ALA A 59 -5.20 18.87 -25.09
C ALA A 59 -3.92 18.36 -24.39
N ILE A 60 -3.94 18.21 -23.06
CA ILE A 60 -2.80 17.70 -22.30
C ILE A 60 -2.95 16.21 -21.94
N ASN A 61 -4.05 15.57 -22.36
CA ASN A 61 -4.25 14.14 -22.17
C ASN A 61 -3.47 13.35 -23.23
N PRO A 62 -2.43 12.60 -22.85
CA PRO A 62 -1.62 11.81 -23.80
C PRO A 62 -2.39 10.66 -24.44
N PHE A 63 -3.52 10.25 -23.85
CA PHE A 63 -4.41 9.21 -24.38
C PHE A 63 -5.56 9.76 -25.22
N LYS A 64 -5.60 11.07 -25.50
CA LYS A 64 -6.63 11.63 -26.38
C LYS A 64 -6.50 11.06 -27.78
N GLU A 65 -7.63 10.68 -28.37
CA GLU A 65 -7.69 10.34 -29.80
C GLU A 65 -7.16 11.49 -30.66
N LYS A 66 -6.28 11.16 -31.60
CA LYS A 66 -5.78 12.12 -32.58
C LYS A 66 -6.92 12.42 -33.56
N LYS A 67 -7.19 13.70 -33.80
CA LYS A 67 -8.11 14.09 -34.89
C LYS A 67 -7.53 13.56 -36.22
N PRO A 68 -8.34 12.96 -37.10
CA PRO A 68 -7.88 12.60 -38.43
C PRO A 68 -7.40 13.86 -39.14
N CYS A 69 -6.13 13.88 -39.57
CA CYS A 69 -5.60 14.97 -40.39
C CYS A 69 -6.08 14.73 -41.83
N THR A 70 -6.93 15.62 -42.35
CA THR A 70 -7.27 15.60 -43.77
C THR A 70 -6.21 16.41 -44.50
N ILE A 71 -5.42 15.76 -45.35
CA ILE A 71 -4.53 16.48 -46.28
C ILE A 71 -5.44 16.99 -47.40
N LEU A 72 -5.52 18.31 -47.54
CA LEU A 72 -6.19 19.01 -48.64
C LEU A 72 -5.22 19.20 -49.81
#